data_AF-A0A537DBL8-F1
#
_entry.id   AF-A0A537DBL8-F1
#
_cell.length_a   1.000
_cell.length_b   1.000
_cell.length_c   1.000
_cell.angle_alpha   90.00
_cell.angle_beta   90.00
_cell.angle_gamma   90.00
#
_symmetry.space_group_name_H-M   'P 1'
#
loop_
_entity.id
_entity.type
_entity.pdbx_description
1 polymer ?
#
loop_
_entity_poly.entity_id
_entity_poly.type
_entity_poly.pdbx_seq_one_letter_code
_entity_poly.pdbx_strand_id
1 'polypeptide(L)'
;MLGLDYKSDPLQGAPQGKAIVLEKVGVECRQPNSAVRKCVAPGTSVLLADGNSSAIEKLEQYWRISEIATFNPQTRVVERSPIVDFFALTETEARQTGALEVVAEETGRRIVCSADHPFFTSVGVVEARRLKLGDKVIVMPVPGVEKQPSRGGVLTDKDILENIPPSSRSNRIVSELYSRSLLPLTYDNAKVVQLARVVGHVFGDGTLSYSKGGNGWTGKFVASGNPDDLETIAADLSSLGFHSSPVYEGESTSIINLYNGTQQVISGHYHIVASTSIVLFTLLKSLGAPVGRKSDLAYNVPQWIMKAPLWVKREFLASFFGSELEKPRARGRNGTTLQAPSFTICKSESNIESGKRLINSIRRLLREFGVESSECSMRPSVIRCNGVKLFRLTTYIDSGFENLLSLFGKIGYRYQKTRETFSRYAYEYLLMRKRRIERAKEAYSRALKLRAKALTIKQVCERLRGEGYDFGRSVVNSWASVGVRRIERLGSTAHIGPPFAEFVRQQSDLPDGLVWETIAKVKPSNENRLLDITTASKNHNFFANGFLTSNCVRAQIIKNGKTVTAFLPGDGALNFIDEHDEVEIEGIGGAEGKAYGDLPGTRYRVFTVNGVSLDALLKGKKEKPRR
;
A
#
# COMPACT_ATOMS: atom_id res chain seq x y z
N MET A 1 -28.57 30.84 63.07
CA MET A 1 -27.26 31.50 62.97
C MET A 1 -26.72 31.24 61.57
N LEU A 2 -26.53 32.28 60.75
CA LEU A 2 -26.29 32.20 59.29
C LEU A 2 -24.82 31.94 58.89
N GLY A 3 -23.94 31.57 59.83
CA GLY A 3 -22.55 31.19 59.52
C GLY A 3 -21.70 32.28 58.84
N LEU A 4 -22.09 33.55 59.00
CA LEU A 4 -21.48 34.71 58.31
C LEU A 4 -20.08 35.08 58.82
N ASP A 5 -19.58 34.36 59.84
CA ASP A 5 -18.32 34.68 60.53
C ASP A 5 -17.15 33.81 60.05
N TYR A 6 -17.39 32.89 59.10
CA TYR A 6 -16.32 32.14 58.46
C TYR A 6 -15.69 33.00 57.37
N LYS A 7 -14.55 33.63 57.65
CA LYS A 7 -13.61 34.08 56.61
C LYS A 7 -13.02 32.84 55.93
N SER A 8 -13.84 32.20 55.10
CA SER A 8 -13.38 31.22 54.13
C SER A 8 -12.60 31.99 53.09
N ASP A 9 -11.29 31.77 52.99
CA ASP A 9 -10.58 32.03 51.74
C ASP A 9 -11.35 31.27 50.65
N PRO A 10 -12.08 31.95 49.73
CA PRO A 10 -12.90 31.26 48.74
C PRO A 10 -12.02 30.45 47.77
N LEU A 11 -10.71 30.74 47.74
CA LEU A 11 -9.73 30.05 46.92
C LEU A 11 -9.05 28.90 47.67
N GLN A 12 -9.06 28.90 49.00
CA GLN A 12 -8.27 27.98 49.85
C GLN A 12 -6.81 27.80 49.35
N GLY A 13 -6.20 28.85 48.78
CA GLY A 13 -4.88 28.79 48.15
C GLY A 13 -4.77 28.07 46.78
N ALA A 14 -5.88 27.75 46.10
CA ALA A 14 -5.87 27.05 44.81
C ALA A 14 -5.45 27.96 43.63
N PRO A 15 -4.52 27.51 42.75
CA PRO A 15 -4.16 28.25 41.55
C PRO A 15 -5.33 28.31 40.55
N GLN A 16 -5.61 29.51 40.02
CA GLN A 16 -6.73 29.77 39.10
C GLN A 16 -6.27 30.00 37.65
N GLY A 17 -7.15 29.71 36.69
CA GLY A 17 -6.91 30.03 35.27
C GLY A 17 -8.18 30.09 34.41
N LYS A 18 -8.14 30.88 33.33
CA LYS A 18 -9.19 30.97 32.30
C LYS A 18 -9.04 29.93 31.18
N ALA A 19 -10.13 29.40 30.62
CA ALA A 19 -10.12 28.43 29.53
C ALA A 19 -11.32 28.63 28.57
N ILE A 20 -11.30 27.98 27.40
CA ILE A 20 -12.40 27.96 26.42
C ILE A 20 -12.87 26.52 26.24
N VAL A 21 -14.18 26.29 26.20
CA VAL A 21 -14.78 24.97 26.01
C VAL A 21 -14.68 24.55 24.54
N LEU A 22 -14.15 23.36 24.26
CA LEU A 22 -13.90 22.88 22.89
C LEU A 22 -14.88 21.81 22.42
N GLU A 23 -15.30 20.92 23.32
CA GLU A 23 -16.27 19.85 23.06
C GLU A 23 -16.90 19.38 24.38
N LYS A 24 -18.14 18.90 24.33
CA LYS A 24 -18.82 18.30 25.49
C LYS A 24 -18.58 16.79 25.50
N VAL A 25 -17.85 16.28 26.50
CA VAL A 25 -17.61 14.84 26.67
C VAL A 25 -18.27 14.36 27.96
N GLY A 26 -19.24 13.46 27.85
CA GLY A 26 -19.79 12.74 28.99
C GLY A 26 -18.80 11.68 29.46
N VAL A 27 -18.18 11.88 30.62
CA VAL A 27 -17.27 10.91 31.24
C VAL A 27 -18.04 10.15 32.31
N GLU A 28 -18.53 8.95 31.98
CA GLU A 28 -18.94 7.99 33.00
C GLU A 28 -17.69 7.32 33.61
N CYS A 29 -17.73 7.09 34.93
CA CYS A 29 -16.64 6.50 35.70
C CYS A 29 -16.17 5.15 35.13
N ARG A 30 -14.96 5.14 34.53
CA ARG A 30 -14.19 3.91 34.28
C ARG A 30 -12.72 4.11 34.65
N GLN A 31 -12.36 3.57 35.81
CA GLN A 31 -11.01 3.05 36.07
C GLN A 31 -10.77 1.80 35.21
N PRO A 32 -9.53 1.41 34.87
CA PRO A 32 -8.40 2.18 34.36
C PRO A 32 -8.04 1.71 32.90
N ASN A 33 -7.33 2.53 32.11
CA ASN A 33 -6.87 2.32 30.70
C ASN A 33 -7.73 2.99 29.61
N SER A 34 -7.49 4.29 29.33
CA SER A 34 -8.09 4.99 28.17
C SER A 34 -7.07 5.42 27.10
N ALA A 35 -5.91 4.77 27.04
CA ALA A 35 -5.10 4.75 25.82
C ALA A 35 -5.37 3.39 25.16
N VAL A 36 -6.05 3.38 24.02
CA VAL A 36 -6.20 2.15 23.22
C VAL A 36 -4.80 1.76 22.74
N ARG A 37 -4.32 0.55 23.06
CA ARG A 37 -2.94 0.09 22.88
C ARG A 37 -2.84 -0.80 21.62
N LYS A 38 -3.22 -0.24 20.47
CA LYS A 38 -3.33 -0.94 19.17
C LYS A 38 -1.95 -1.11 18.54
N CYS A 39 -1.30 -2.25 18.75
CA CYS A 39 0.09 -2.44 18.32
C CYS A 39 0.29 -3.80 17.64
N VAL A 40 1.35 -3.92 16.84
CA VAL A 40 1.73 -5.15 16.11
C VAL A 40 3.14 -5.60 16.48
N ALA A 41 3.42 -6.89 16.31
CA ALA A 41 4.73 -7.46 16.63
C ALA A 41 5.82 -7.05 15.63
N PRO A 42 7.12 -7.07 16.03
CA PRO A 42 8.24 -7.04 15.11
C PRO A 42 8.13 -8.09 14.00
N GLY A 43 8.73 -7.81 12.84
CA GLY A 43 8.61 -8.61 11.62
C GLY A 43 7.30 -8.40 10.86
N THR A 44 6.35 -7.62 11.40
CA THR A 44 5.15 -7.21 10.68
C THR A 44 5.53 -6.30 9.51
N SER A 45 5.20 -6.71 8.30
CA SER A 45 5.41 -5.97 7.06
C SER A 45 4.37 -4.86 6.91
N VAL A 46 4.81 -3.61 6.97
CA VAL A 46 4.00 -2.41 6.73
C VAL A 46 4.09 -2.02 5.26
N LEU A 47 2.95 -1.81 4.61
CA LEU A 47 2.90 -1.34 3.23
C LEU A 47 3.17 0.17 3.15
N LEU A 48 4.22 0.53 2.42
CA LEU A 48 4.58 1.92 2.15
C LEU A 48 3.73 2.50 1.01
N ALA A 49 3.62 3.82 0.96
CA ALA A 49 2.88 4.56 -0.07
C ALA A 49 3.42 4.36 -1.49
N ASP A 50 4.71 4.03 -1.62
CA ASP A 50 5.34 3.67 -2.89
C ASP A 50 5.06 2.20 -3.30
N GLY A 51 4.29 1.45 -2.51
CA GLY A 51 3.98 0.04 -2.70
C GLY A 51 5.11 -0.92 -2.32
N ASN A 52 6.23 -0.42 -1.79
CA ASN A 52 7.23 -1.25 -1.10
C ASN A 52 6.73 -1.62 0.30
N SER A 53 7.48 -2.47 0.97
CA SER A 53 7.22 -2.80 2.36
C SER A 53 8.43 -2.53 3.23
N SER A 54 8.17 -2.37 4.53
CA SER A 54 9.18 -2.29 5.56
C SER A 54 8.69 -3.07 6.75
N ALA A 55 9.56 -3.87 7.37
CA ALA A 55 9.26 -4.39 8.70
C ALA A 55 9.05 -3.21 9.67
N ILE A 56 8.04 -3.29 10.54
CA ILE A 56 7.63 -2.18 11.39
C ILE A 56 8.78 -1.69 12.28
N GLU A 57 9.60 -2.59 12.83
CA GLU A 57 10.74 -2.24 13.68
C GLU A 57 11.84 -1.46 12.93
N LYS A 58 11.95 -1.65 11.60
CA LYS A 58 12.93 -0.91 10.79
C LYS A 58 12.51 0.54 10.59
N LEU A 59 11.21 0.83 10.62
CA LEU A 59 10.68 2.19 10.47
C LEU A 59 11.15 3.12 11.59
N GLU A 60 11.52 2.60 12.77
CA GLU A 60 12.08 3.39 13.87
C GLU A 60 13.21 4.34 13.42
N GLN A 61 14.02 3.92 12.44
CA GLN A 61 15.18 4.66 11.95
C GLN A 61 14.83 5.78 10.94
N TYR A 62 13.70 5.67 10.22
CA TYR A 62 13.38 6.55 9.09
C TYR A 62 11.89 6.86 8.91
N TRP A 63 11.06 6.69 9.95
CA TRP A 63 9.62 6.94 9.89
C TRP A 63 9.30 8.39 9.50
N ARG A 64 10.11 9.37 9.93
CA ARG A 64 9.90 10.81 9.65
C ARG A 64 9.91 11.18 8.17
N ILE A 65 10.55 10.37 7.34
CA ILE A 65 10.65 10.56 5.89
C ILE A 65 9.89 9.48 5.12
N SER A 66 9.09 8.67 5.83
CA SER A 66 8.32 7.57 5.26
C SER A 66 6.85 7.94 5.12
N GLU A 67 6.26 7.43 4.05
CA GLU A 67 4.83 7.49 3.82
C GLU A 67 4.29 6.06 3.70
N ILE A 68 3.11 5.83 4.25
CA ILE A 68 2.41 4.54 4.23
C ILE A 68 1.15 4.60 3.38
N ALA A 69 0.71 3.42 2.93
CA ALA A 69 -0.57 3.26 2.27
C ALA A 69 -1.69 3.21 3.32
N THR A 70 -2.65 4.11 3.20
CA THR A 70 -3.86 4.19 4.03
C THR A 70 -5.08 3.98 3.16
N PHE A 71 -6.15 3.40 3.68
CA PHE A 71 -7.40 3.19 2.95
C PHE A 71 -8.46 4.16 3.46
N ASN A 72 -9.15 4.82 2.54
CA ASN A 72 -10.27 5.70 2.87
C ASN A 72 -11.59 4.93 2.66
N PRO A 73 -12.31 4.54 3.73
CA PRO A 73 -13.56 3.79 3.58
C PRO A 73 -14.67 4.56 2.85
N GLN A 74 -14.64 5.89 2.89
CA GLN A 74 -15.65 6.76 2.28
C GLN A 74 -15.39 6.93 0.78
N THR A 75 -14.17 7.29 0.38
CA THR A 75 -13.82 7.47 -1.04
C THR A 75 -13.50 6.14 -1.72
N ARG A 76 -13.26 5.08 -0.94
CA ARG A 76 -12.88 3.73 -1.42
C ARG A 76 -11.58 3.75 -2.23
N VAL A 77 -10.63 4.60 -1.83
CA VAL A 77 -9.31 4.76 -2.47
C VAL A 77 -8.19 4.52 -1.46
N VAL A 78 -7.10 3.92 -1.93
CA VAL A 78 -5.84 3.86 -1.19
C VAL A 78 -5.05 5.16 -1.39
N GLU A 79 -4.80 5.86 -0.28
CA GLU A 79 -4.16 7.16 -0.22
C GLU A 79 -2.78 7.08 0.44
N ARG A 80 -1.91 8.03 0.10
CA ARG A 80 -0.58 8.17 0.71
C ARG A 80 -0.69 8.98 1.99
N SER A 81 0.02 8.58 3.04
CA SER A 81 0.06 9.38 4.26
C SER A 81 1.43 9.32 4.97
N PRO A 82 2.00 10.47 5.37
CA PRO A 82 3.20 10.51 6.20
C PRO A 82 3.00 9.86 7.57
N ILE A 83 4.06 9.26 8.10
CA ILE A 83 4.10 8.82 9.49
C ILE A 83 4.43 10.02 10.39
N VAL A 84 3.60 10.26 11.40
CA VAL A 84 3.75 11.39 12.34
C VAL A 84 4.30 10.97 13.70
N ASP A 85 4.19 9.69 14.06
CA ASP A 85 4.75 9.15 15.30
C ASP A 85 5.11 7.67 15.17
N PHE A 86 6.06 7.22 15.98
CA PHE A 86 6.46 5.83 16.12
C PHE A 86 6.69 5.54 17.60
N PHE A 87 6.06 4.51 18.14
CA PHE A 87 6.25 4.14 19.55
C PHE A 87 6.16 2.63 19.78
N ALA A 88 6.67 2.21 20.93
CA ALA A 88 6.64 0.84 21.42
C ALA A 88 5.93 0.79 22.77
N LEU A 89 5.14 -0.26 23.01
CA LEU A 89 4.64 -0.53 24.36
C LEU A 89 5.79 -0.97 25.27
N THR A 90 5.72 -0.56 26.53
CA THR A 90 6.57 -1.16 27.57
C THR A 90 6.21 -2.63 27.76
N GLU A 91 7.14 -3.45 28.26
CA GLU A 91 6.86 -4.87 28.52
C GLU A 91 5.66 -5.07 29.44
N THR A 92 5.51 -4.22 30.47
CA THR A 92 4.38 -4.29 31.39
C THR A 92 3.06 -4.01 30.69
N GLU A 93 3.02 -3.01 29.80
CA GLU A 93 1.83 -2.68 29.01
C GLU A 93 1.48 -3.79 28.03
N ALA A 94 2.49 -4.36 27.34
CA ALA A 94 2.28 -5.45 26.40
C ALA A 94 1.74 -6.70 27.10
N ARG A 95 2.26 -7.04 28.28
CA ARG A 95 1.75 -8.16 29.11
C ARG A 95 0.32 -7.93 29.61
N GLN A 96 -0.03 -6.70 29.97
CA GLN A 96 -1.39 -6.36 30.41
C GLN A 96 -2.41 -6.44 29.28
N THR A 97 -2.06 -5.96 28.09
CA THR A 97 -2.95 -6.01 26.93
C THR A 97 -3.05 -7.44 26.39
N GLY A 98 -1.94 -8.18 26.43
CA GLY A 98 -1.81 -9.50 25.81
C GLY A 98 -1.66 -9.39 24.28
N ALA A 99 -0.99 -10.39 23.71
CA ALA A 99 -0.82 -10.53 22.27
C ALA A 99 -1.63 -11.72 21.73
N LEU A 100 -2.15 -11.57 20.52
CA LEU A 100 -2.88 -12.58 19.78
C LEU A 100 -2.23 -12.81 18.42
N GLU A 101 -2.10 -14.08 18.01
CA GLU A 101 -1.83 -14.47 16.63
C GLU A 101 -3.16 -14.72 15.91
N VAL A 102 -3.42 -13.90 14.88
CA VAL A 102 -4.58 -13.99 13.98
C VAL A 102 -4.11 -14.64 12.68
N VAL A 103 -4.83 -15.65 12.19
CA VAL A 103 -4.48 -16.42 10.99
C VAL A 103 -5.69 -16.53 10.05
N ALA A 104 -5.48 -16.19 8.78
CA ALA A 104 -6.45 -16.33 7.70
C ALA A 104 -6.51 -17.76 7.12
N GLU A 105 -7.69 -18.17 6.66
CA GLU A 105 -7.99 -19.51 6.13
C GLU A 105 -7.39 -19.71 4.73
N GLU A 106 -7.67 -18.75 3.84
CA GLU A 106 -7.49 -18.86 2.40
C GLU A 106 -6.01 -18.93 2.01
N THR A 107 -5.20 -17.98 2.50
CA THR A 107 -3.77 -17.93 2.20
C THR A 107 -2.88 -18.43 3.33
N GLY A 108 -3.40 -18.55 4.55
CA GLY A 108 -2.59 -18.80 5.75
C GLY A 108 -1.82 -17.56 6.25
N ARG A 109 -2.15 -16.37 5.72
CA ARG A 109 -1.60 -15.09 6.18
C ARG A 109 -1.85 -14.92 7.68
N ARG A 110 -0.87 -14.32 8.37
CA ARG A 110 -0.91 -14.18 9.82
C ARG A 110 -0.34 -12.85 10.28
N ILE A 111 -0.80 -12.43 11.45
CA ILE A 111 -0.30 -11.24 12.14
C ILE A 111 -0.34 -11.51 13.65
N VAL A 112 0.69 -11.04 14.34
CA VAL A 112 0.73 -11.02 15.80
C VAL A 112 0.52 -9.57 16.24
N CYS A 113 -0.49 -9.34 17.06
CA CYS A 113 -0.94 -8.00 17.43
C CYS A 113 -1.49 -7.97 18.86
N SER A 114 -1.68 -6.77 19.40
CA SER A 114 -2.31 -6.58 20.71
C SER A 114 -3.77 -7.07 20.70
N ALA A 115 -4.29 -7.48 21.86
CA ALA A 115 -5.65 -8.01 21.96
C ALA A 115 -6.75 -7.00 21.55
N ASP A 116 -6.49 -5.71 21.66
CA ASP A 116 -7.37 -4.60 21.26
C ASP A 116 -7.09 -4.09 19.83
N HIS A 117 -6.21 -4.75 19.08
CA HIS A 117 -5.84 -4.34 17.73
C HIS A 117 -7.04 -4.43 16.76
N PRO A 118 -7.41 -3.37 16.04
CA PRO A 118 -8.61 -3.34 15.20
C PRO A 118 -8.40 -3.92 13.80
N PHE A 119 -9.37 -4.69 13.34
CA PHE A 119 -9.47 -5.25 11.99
C PHE A 119 -10.73 -4.74 11.30
N PHE A 120 -10.60 -4.41 10.02
CA PHE A 120 -11.74 -4.03 9.18
C PHE A 120 -12.44 -5.31 8.68
N THR A 121 -13.64 -5.55 9.19
CA THR A 121 -14.45 -6.73 8.86
C THR A 121 -15.65 -6.37 8.00
N SER A 122 -16.36 -7.38 7.49
CA SER A 122 -17.62 -7.19 6.75
C SER A 122 -18.75 -6.58 7.59
N VAL A 123 -18.62 -6.55 8.93
CA VAL A 123 -19.61 -5.96 9.85
C VAL A 123 -19.10 -4.68 10.53
N GLY A 124 -17.94 -4.16 10.11
CA GLY A 124 -17.31 -2.98 10.68
C GLY A 124 -15.97 -3.28 11.35
N VAL A 125 -15.46 -2.35 12.15
CA VAL A 125 -14.16 -2.49 12.80
C VAL A 125 -14.29 -3.33 14.08
N VAL A 126 -13.56 -4.44 14.17
CA VAL A 126 -13.62 -5.39 15.29
C VAL A 126 -12.23 -5.58 15.89
N GLU A 127 -12.12 -5.59 17.22
CA GLU A 127 -10.87 -5.85 17.94
C GLU A 127 -10.42 -7.31 17.80
N ALA A 128 -9.11 -7.56 17.80
CA ALA A 128 -8.52 -8.88 17.66
C ALA A 128 -9.10 -9.93 18.64
N ARG A 129 -9.30 -9.54 19.91
CA ARG A 129 -9.90 -10.41 20.94
C ARG A 129 -11.36 -10.78 20.71
N ARG A 130 -12.06 -10.02 19.86
CA ARG A 130 -13.47 -10.23 19.52
C ARG A 130 -13.65 -10.93 18.19
N LEU A 131 -12.58 -11.10 17.41
CA LEU A 131 -12.63 -11.85 16.16
C LEU A 131 -12.98 -13.31 16.42
N LYS A 132 -13.87 -13.83 15.59
CA LYS A 132 -14.36 -15.21 15.62
C LYS A 132 -13.95 -15.93 14.35
N LEU A 133 -13.90 -17.26 14.44
CA LEU A 133 -13.69 -18.11 13.26
C LEU A 133 -14.84 -17.86 12.27
N GLY A 134 -14.51 -17.63 11.01
CA GLY A 134 -15.50 -17.30 9.97
C GLY A 134 -15.69 -15.80 9.73
N ASP A 135 -15.17 -14.91 10.59
CA ASP A 135 -15.22 -13.46 10.33
C ASP A 135 -14.40 -13.14 9.07
N LYS A 136 -14.90 -12.25 8.22
CA LYS A 136 -14.20 -11.78 7.03
C LYS A 136 -13.44 -10.50 7.32
N VAL A 137 -12.18 -10.41 6.93
CA VAL A 137 -11.31 -9.25 7.08
C VAL A 137 -10.79 -8.75 5.73
N ILE A 138 -10.61 -7.43 5.63
CA ILE A 138 -10.06 -6.79 4.43
C ILE A 138 -8.55 -6.97 4.38
N VAL A 139 -8.06 -7.35 3.20
CA VAL A 139 -6.65 -7.64 2.95
C VAL A 139 -6.18 -6.98 1.64
N MET A 140 -4.95 -6.48 1.65
CA MET A 140 -4.18 -6.06 0.48
C MET A 140 -3.23 -7.19 0.03
N PRO A 141 -3.44 -7.78 -1.16
CA PRO A 141 -2.62 -8.83 -1.76
C PRO A 141 -1.26 -8.35 -2.30
N VAL A 142 -0.54 -7.52 -1.56
CA VAL A 142 0.78 -7.03 -1.99
C VAL A 142 1.76 -7.22 -0.84
N PRO A 143 2.72 -8.17 -0.95
CA PRO A 143 3.74 -8.35 0.09
C PRO A 143 4.70 -7.15 0.14
N GLY A 144 4.82 -6.42 -0.97
CA GLY A 144 5.84 -5.40 -1.20
C GLY A 144 7.22 -6.03 -1.40
N VAL A 145 8.11 -5.28 -2.05
CA VAL A 145 9.55 -5.55 -1.98
C VAL A 145 10.10 -4.75 -0.82
N GLU A 146 10.88 -5.41 0.05
CA GLU A 146 11.44 -4.75 1.23
C GLU A 146 12.37 -3.61 0.82
N LYS A 147 12.11 -2.41 1.34
CA LYS A 147 12.95 -1.24 1.11
C LYS A 147 14.14 -1.24 2.06
N GLN A 148 15.33 -1.19 1.48
CA GLN A 148 16.59 -1.12 2.23
C GLN A 148 17.36 0.15 1.84
N PRO A 149 18.01 0.84 2.79
CA PRO A 149 18.85 2.00 2.50
C PRO A 149 19.94 1.65 1.48
N SER A 150 20.24 2.58 0.58
CA SER A 150 21.27 2.41 -0.44
C SER A 150 21.88 3.76 -0.84
N ARG A 151 23.18 3.91 -0.57
CA ARG A 151 23.93 5.14 -0.85
C ARG A 151 24.50 5.21 -2.27
N GLY A 152 24.16 4.27 -3.15
CA GLY A 152 24.70 4.24 -4.51
C GLY A 152 24.30 5.50 -5.30
N GLY A 153 25.27 6.07 -6.02
CA GLY A 153 25.04 7.19 -6.94
C GLY A 153 24.25 6.75 -8.17
N VAL A 154 23.29 7.57 -8.58
CA VAL A 154 22.44 7.37 -9.74
C VAL A 154 22.79 8.34 -10.85
N LEU A 155 22.91 9.63 -10.53
CA LEU A 155 23.12 10.68 -11.51
C LEU A 155 23.97 11.82 -10.93
N THR A 156 24.92 12.30 -11.71
CA THR A 156 25.85 13.38 -11.39
C THR A 156 25.70 14.56 -12.35
N ASP A 157 26.33 15.69 -12.03
CA ASP A 157 26.35 16.86 -12.91
C ASP A 157 26.94 16.54 -14.28
N LYS A 158 27.97 15.68 -14.31
CA LYS A 158 28.63 15.25 -15.55
C LYS A 158 27.63 14.58 -16.50
N ASP A 159 26.81 13.67 -15.97
CA ASP A 159 25.82 12.93 -16.76
C ASP A 159 24.78 13.88 -17.38
N ILE A 160 24.40 14.94 -16.64
CA ILE A 160 23.50 15.99 -17.14
C ILE A 160 24.18 16.78 -18.25
N LEU A 161 25.41 17.27 -18.00
CA LEU A 161 26.15 18.12 -18.92
C LEU A 161 26.38 17.44 -20.28
N GLU A 162 26.63 16.12 -20.29
CA GLU A 162 26.79 15.32 -21.51
C GLU A 162 25.50 15.15 -22.33
N ASN A 163 24.33 15.35 -21.71
CA ASN A 163 23.03 15.07 -22.34
C ASN A 163 22.20 16.31 -22.68
N ILE A 164 22.65 17.50 -22.29
CA ILE A 164 21.98 18.78 -22.58
C ILE A 164 21.79 18.97 -24.09
N PRO A 165 20.59 19.34 -24.56
CA PRO A 165 20.38 19.69 -25.97
C PRO A 165 21.25 20.87 -26.41
N PRO A 166 21.77 20.86 -27.66
CA PRO A 166 22.65 21.91 -28.16
C PRO A 166 22.09 23.32 -27.91
N SER A 167 22.95 24.29 -27.60
CA SER A 167 22.55 25.70 -27.38
C SER A 167 21.58 25.95 -26.21
N SER A 168 21.33 24.97 -25.33
CA SER A 168 20.55 25.17 -24.11
C SER A 168 21.40 25.71 -22.95
N ARG A 169 20.78 26.45 -22.04
CA ARG A 169 21.48 27.08 -20.89
C ARG A 169 21.80 26.05 -19.80
N SER A 170 23.00 25.49 -19.82
CA SER A 170 23.45 24.45 -18.88
C SER A 170 23.32 24.84 -17.40
N ASN A 171 23.81 26.03 -17.02
CA ASN A 171 23.74 26.51 -15.64
C ASN A 171 22.30 26.58 -15.11
N ARG A 172 21.34 26.97 -15.96
CA ARG A 172 19.92 26.99 -15.59
C ARG A 172 19.41 25.57 -15.35
N ILE A 173 19.68 24.64 -16.26
CA ILE A 173 19.20 23.25 -16.15
C ILE A 173 19.73 22.61 -14.86
N VAL A 174 21.03 22.73 -14.60
CA VAL A 174 21.66 22.14 -13.41
C VAL A 174 21.12 22.78 -12.13
N SER A 175 21.07 24.12 -12.05
CA SER A 175 20.53 24.84 -10.89
C SER A 175 19.06 24.47 -10.62
N GLU A 176 18.27 24.26 -11.66
CA GLU A 176 16.85 23.93 -11.56
C GLU A 176 16.60 22.48 -11.07
N LEU A 177 17.55 21.57 -11.35
CA LEU A 177 17.54 20.22 -10.80
C LEU A 177 17.97 20.19 -9.33
N TYR A 178 18.98 20.97 -8.94
CA TYR A 178 19.36 21.15 -7.54
C TYR A 178 18.22 21.73 -6.71
N SER A 179 17.53 22.76 -7.20
CA SER A 179 16.40 23.37 -6.48
C SER A 179 15.23 22.42 -6.27
N ARG A 180 15.15 21.33 -7.06
CA ARG A 180 14.15 20.26 -6.94
C ARG A 180 14.65 19.04 -6.17
N SER A 181 15.85 19.08 -5.62
CA SER A 181 16.51 17.94 -4.95
C SER A 181 16.63 16.71 -5.87
N LEU A 182 16.91 16.95 -7.15
CA LEU A 182 17.11 15.91 -8.17
C LEU A 182 18.60 15.70 -8.52
N LEU A 183 19.50 16.52 -7.95
CA LEU A 183 20.95 16.36 -8.04
C LEU A 183 21.64 16.69 -6.70
N PRO A 184 22.74 15.98 -6.36
CA PRO A 184 23.12 14.69 -6.93
C PRO A 184 22.04 13.64 -6.62
N LEU A 185 21.77 12.73 -7.56
CA LEU A 185 20.76 11.70 -7.37
C LEU A 185 21.41 10.44 -6.82
N THR A 186 20.89 9.92 -5.71
CA THR A 186 21.30 8.65 -5.08
C THR A 186 20.08 7.75 -4.90
N TYR A 187 20.29 6.46 -4.59
CA TYR A 187 19.16 5.58 -4.29
C TYR A 187 18.43 5.92 -2.98
N ASP A 188 19.05 6.61 -2.03
CA ASP A 188 18.36 7.08 -0.83
C ASP A 188 17.45 8.30 -1.08
N ASN A 189 17.51 8.90 -2.28
CA ASN A 189 16.65 10.01 -2.63
C ASN A 189 15.18 9.57 -2.72
N ALA A 190 14.30 10.27 -2.00
CA ALA A 190 12.87 9.97 -1.95
C ALA A 190 12.16 9.98 -3.31
N LYS A 191 12.75 10.62 -4.33
CA LYS A 191 12.21 10.74 -5.70
C LYS A 191 12.67 9.65 -6.66
N VAL A 192 13.62 8.79 -6.27
CA VAL A 192 14.20 7.80 -7.18
C VAL A 192 13.19 6.76 -7.67
N VAL A 193 12.18 6.44 -6.86
CA VAL A 193 11.10 5.51 -7.24
C VAL A 193 10.27 6.10 -8.38
N GLN A 194 9.82 7.35 -8.23
CA GLN A 194 9.02 8.05 -9.22
C GLN A 194 9.80 8.20 -10.53
N LEU A 195 11.11 8.53 -10.45
CA LEU A 195 11.97 8.56 -11.63
C LEU A 195 12.09 7.20 -12.32
N ALA A 196 12.27 6.12 -11.56
CA ALA A 196 12.31 4.77 -12.13
C ALA A 196 10.99 4.40 -12.83
N ARG A 197 9.84 4.78 -12.26
CA ARG A 197 8.52 4.59 -12.90
C ARG A 197 8.40 5.38 -14.20
N VAL A 198 8.72 6.67 -14.19
CA VAL A 198 8.62 7.53 -15.37
C VAL A 198 9.55 7.03 -16.48
N VAL A 199 10.80 6.67 -16.15
CA VAL A 199 11.74 6.07 -17.10
C VAL A 199 11.21 4.74 -17.64
N GLY A 200 10.67 3.86 -16.78
CA GLY A 200 10.03 2.61 -17.20
C GLY A 200 8.86 2.82 -18.15
N HIS A 201 8.07 3.88 -17.93
CA HIS A 201 6.97 4.24 -18.82
C HIS A 201 7.46 4.71 -20.18
N VAL A 202 8.55 5.50 -20.23
CA VAL A 202 9.17 5.90 -21.52
C VAL A 202 9.66 4.67 -22.31
N PHE A 203 10.13 3.63 -21.64
CA PHE A 203 10.50 2.37 -22.31
C PHE A 203 9.29 1.65 -22.93
N GLY A 204 8.08 1.83 -22.37
CA GLY A 204 6.81 1.26 -22.84
C GLY A 204 6.04 2.20 -23.77
N ASP A 205 5.00 2.87 -23.29
CA ASP A 205 4.14 3.76 -24.11
C ASP A 205 4.56 5.23 -24.11
N GLY A 206 5.34 5.67 -23.12
CA GLY A 206 5.78 7.06 -23.00
C GLY A 206 6.70 7.50 -24.14
N THR A 207 6.58 8.75 -24.58
CA THR A 207 7.41 9.34 -25.62
C THR A 207 8.22 10.51 -25.08
N LEU A 208 9.53 10.48 -25.33
CA LEU A 208 10.44 11.58 -25.02
C LEU A 208 10.99 12.14 -26.33
N SER A 209 10.84 13.45 -26.54
CA SER A 209 11.33 14.13 -27.73
C SER A 209 11.77 15.56 -27.40
N TYR A 210 12.49 16.18 -28.32
CA TYR A 210 12.84 17.59 -28.25
C TYR A 210 12.78 18.18 -29.64
N SER A 211 12.42 19.45 -29.74
CA SER A 211 12.32 20.16 -31.01
C SER A 211 12.85 21.58 -30.87
N LYS A 212 13.28 22.14 -32.00
CA LYS A 212 13.71 23.53 -32.10
C LYS A 212 12.50 24.40 -32.43
N GLY A 213 12.19 25.35 -31.55
CA GLY A 213 11.15 26.37 -31.77
C GLY A 213 11.77 27.77 -31.91
N GLY A 214 10.90 28.78 -32.05
CA GLY A 214 11.32 30.18 -32.23
C GLY A 214 12.14 30.76 -31.06
N ASN A 215 11.95 30.24 -29.84
CA ASN A 215 12.63 30.68 -28.62
C ASN A 215 13.73 29.72 -28.12
N GLY A 216 14.18 28.78 -28.96
CA GLY A 216 15.21 27.78 -28.62
C GLY A 216 14.70 26.35 -28.61
N TRP A 217 15.42 25.47 -27.92
CA TRP A 217 15.05 24.04 -27.81
C TRP A 217 14.05 23.79 -26.70
N THR A 218 13.04 23.00 -27.02
CA THR A 218 11.99 22.58 -26.08
C THR A 218 11.97 21.07 -25.99
N GLY A 219 12.07 20.55 -24.75
CA GLY A 219 11.89 19.14 -24.45
C GLY A 219 10.42 18.83 -24.19
N LYS A 220 9.96 17.66 -24.65
CA LYS A 220 8.59 17.19 -24.50
C LYS A 220 8.56 15.74 -24.03
N PHE A 221 7.89 15.51 -22.92
CA PHE A 221 7.44 14.19 -22.47
C PHE A 221 5.95 14.07 -22.80
N VAL A 222 5.52 12.93 -23.32
CA VAL A 222 4.12 12.61 -23.61
C VAL A 222 3.80 11.21 -23.11
N ALA A 223 2.72 11.08 -22.35
CA ALA A 223 2.12 9.81 -21.97
C ALA A 223 0.75 9.69 -22.64
N SER A 224 0.37 8.47 -23.01
CA SER A 224 -0.95 8.14 -23.58
C SER A 224 -1.53 6.94 -22.85
N GLY A 225 -2.84 6.94 -22.59
CA GLY A 225 -3.47 5.86 -21.82
C GLY A 225 -4.90 6.18 -21.41
N ASN A 226 -5.37 5.49 -20.37
CA ASN A 226 -6.64 5.81 -19.72
C ASN A 226 -6.48 7.11 -18.89
N PRO A 227 -7.47 8.02 -18.88
CA PRO A 227 -7.44 9.23 -18.05
C PRO A 227 -6.95 9.05 -16.61
N ASP A 228 -7.47 8.06 -15.86
CA ASP A 228 -7.09 7.83 -14.46
C ASP A 228 -5.60 7.46 -14.31
N ASP A 229 -5.08 6.67 -15.27
CA ASP A 229 -3.66 6.30 -15.31
C ASP A 229 -2.78 7.51 -15.63
N LEU A 230 -3.25 8.40 -16.52
CA LEU A 230 -2.57 9.63 -16.89
C LEU A 230 -2.52 10.63 -15.74
N GLU A 231 -3.58 10.73 -14.93
CA GLU A 231 -3.57 11.52 -13.70
C GLU A 231 -2.53 11.02 -12.70
N THR A 232 -2.36 9.71 -12.60
CA THR A 232 -1.31 9.11 -11.76
C THR A 232 0.09 9.49 -12.25
N ILE A 233 0.33 9.47 -13.57
CA ILE A 233 1.59 9.92 -14.16
C ILE A 233 1.80 11.43 -13.91
N ALA A 234 0.76 12.24 -14.08
CA ALA A 234 0.79 13.67 -13.82
C ALA A 234 1.13 13.98 -12.35
N ALA A 235 0.55 13.24 -11.41
CA ALA A 235 0.85 13.37 -9.99
C ALA A 235 2.31 13.03 -9.68
N ASP A 236 2.87 11.98 -10.29
CA ASP A 236 4.28 11.65 -10.14
C ASP A 236 5.18 12.77 -10.73
N LEU A 237 4.86 13.31 -11.91
CA LEU A 237 5.59 14.46 -12.48
C LEU A 237 5.52 15.71 -11.58
N SER A 238 4.35 15.99 -11.02
CA SER A 238 4.15 17.08 -10.06
C SER A 238 5.01 16.89 -8.80
N SER A 239 5.07 15.66 -8.27
CA SER A 239 5.94 15.33 -7.12
C SER A 239 7.45 15.49 -7.42
N LEU A 240 7.83 15.35 -8.70
CA LEU A 240 9.19 15.63 -9.16
C LEU A 240 9.45 17.13 -9.36
N GLY A 241 8.43 17.99 -9.27
CA GLY A 241 8.51 19.43 -9.47
C GLY A 241 8.32 19.86 -10.92
N PHE A 242 7.64 19.06 -11.74
CA PHE A 242 7.37 19.36 -13.14
C PHE A 242 5.86 19.45 -13.40
N HIS A 243 5.46 20.52 -14.09
CA HIS A 243 4.08 20.67 -14.52
C HIS A 243 3.76 19.76 -15.70
N SER A 244 2.56 19.19 -15.66
CA SER A 244 1.94 18.48 -16.77
C SER A 244 0.72 19.26 -17.26
N SER A 245 0.36 19.05 -18.52
CA SER A 245 -0.92 19.52 -19.05
C SER A 245 -2.09 18.80 -18.37
N PRO A 246 -3.32 19.34 -18.48
CA PRO A 246 -4.53 18.54 -18.30
C PRO A 246 -4.52 17.32 -19.24
N VAL A 247 -5.40 16.35 -18.94
CA VAL A 247 -5.67 15.24 -19.85
C VAL A 247 -6.38 15.80 -21.08
N TYR A 248 -5.75 15.67 -22.24
CA TYR A 248 -6.36 16.00 -23.52
C TYR A 248 -6.93 14.75 -24.15
N GLU A 249 -8.07 14.89 -24.82
CA GLU A 249 -8.67 13.86 -25.67
C GLU A 249 -8.58 14.25 -27.15
N GLY A 250 -8.58 13.26 -28.02
CA GLY A 250 -8.63 13.46 -29.46
C GLY A 250 -8.98 12.18 -30.20
N GLU A 251 -9.18 12.30 -31.50
CA GLU A 251 -9.44 11.16 -32.39
C GLU A 251 -8.27 10.99 -33.37
N SER A 252 -7.93 9.74 -33.66
CA SER A 252 -6.93 9.40 -34.66
C SER A 252 -7.43 8.26 -35.51
N THR A 253 -7.20 8.37 -36.83
CA THR A 253 -7.37 7.26 -37.77
C THR A 253 -6.02 6.97 -38.41
N SER A 254 -5.57 5.72 -38.32
CA SER A 254 -4.30 5.25 -38.87
C SER A 254 -4.53 4.05 -39.78
N ILE A 255 -3.88 4.04 -40.95
CA ILE A 255 -3.90 2.92 -41.89
C ILE A 255 -2.59 2.13 -41.73
N ILE A 256 -2.70 0.84 -41.44
CA ILE A 256 -1.58 -0.06 -41.16
C ILE A 256 -1.47 -1.08 -42.29
N ASN A 257 -0.29 -1.13 -42.93
CA ASN A 257 0.03 -2.13 -43.95
C ASN A 257 0.67 -3.38 -43.32
N LEU A 258 -0.05 -4.49 -43.33
CA LEU A 258 0.44 -5.77 -42.80
C LEU A 258 1.38 -6.46 -43.79
N TYR A 259 2.23 -7.33 -43.26
CA TYR A 259 3.24 -8.04 -44.05
C TYR A 259 2.65 -8.97 -45.14
N ASN A 260 1.40 -9.42 -44.96
CA ASN A 260 0.66 -10.22 -45.94
C ASN A 260 -0.01 -9.38 -47.05
N GLY A 261 0.27 -8.07 -47.12
CA GLY A 261 -0.30 -7.17 -48.12
C GLY A 261 -1.69 -6.61 -47.78
N THR A 262 -2.28 -7.00 -46.66
CA THR A 262 -3.59 -6.46 -46.23
C THR A 262 -3.44 -5.12 -45.52
N GLN A 263 -4.42 -4.23 -45.71
CA GLN A 263 -4.51 -2.95 -45.01
C GLN A 263 -5.53 -3.03 -43.88
N GLN A 264 -5.18 -2.48 -42.73
CA GLN A 264 -6.07 -2.37 -41.59
C GLN A 264 -6.22 -0.90 -41.21
N VAL A 265 -7.48 -0.42 -41.15
CA VAL A 265 -7.79 0.91 -40.63
C VAL A 265 -8.04 0.78 -39.12
N ILE A 266 -7.34 1.59 -38.33
CA ILE A 266 -7.55 1.71 -36.89
C ILE A 266 -7.96 3.14 -36.60
N SER A 267 -9.22 3.31 -36.19
CA SER A 267 -9.76 4.57 -35.71
C SER A 267 -10.06 4.46 -34.23
N GLY A 268 -9.76 5.49 -33.46
CA GLY A 268 -10.08 5.49 -32.04
C GLY A 268 -9.83 6.83 -31.35
N HIS A 269 -10.47 6.97 -30.20
CA HIS A 269 -10.20 8.05 -29.26
C HIS A 269 -8.91 7.75 -28.49
N TYR A 270 -8.12 8.79 -28.24
CA TYR A 270 -6.92 8.72 -27.43
C TYR A 270 -6.95 9.82 -26.36
N HIS A 271 -6.32 9.54 -25.23
CA HIS A 271 -6.05 10.53 -24.20
C HIS A 271 -4.55 10.68 -24.02
N ILE A 272 -4.10 11.90 -23.77
CA ILE A 272 -2.69 12.22 -23.51
C ILE A 272 -2.51 13.22 -22.38
N VAL A 273 -1.37 13.10 -21.71
CA VAL A 273 -0.80 14.13 -20.85
C VAL A 273 0.60 14.45 -21.37
N ALA A 274 0.95 15.73 -21.42
CA ALA A 274 2.27 16.17 -21.86
C ALA A 274 2.93 17.08 -20.82
N SER A 275 4.25 16.98 -20.70
CA SER A 275 5.06 17.94 -19.95
C SER A 275 6.10 18.55 -20.89
N THR A 276 6.06 19.87 -20.99
CA THR A 276 6.94 20.66 -21.87
C THR A 276 8.01 21.32 -21.00
N SER A 277 9.14 20.63 -20.82
CA SER A 277 10.26 21.13 -20.02
C SER A 277 11.57 20.57 -20.55
N ILE A 278 12.50 21.48 -20.90
CA ILE A 278 13.86 21.11 -21.30
C ILE A 278 14.63 20.47 -20.13
N VAL A 279 14.30 20.84 -18.90
CA VAL A 279 14.92 20.31 -17.68
C VAL A 279 14.47 18.87 -17.43
N LEU A 280 13.16 18.60 -17.48
CA LEU A 280 12.63 17.23 -17.38
C LEU A 280 13.19 16.35 -18.51
N PHE A 281 13.20 16.87 -19.74
CA PHE A 281 13.76 16.17 -20.88
C PHE A 281 15.22 15.78 -20.65
N THR A 282 16.04 16.75 -20.22
CA THR A 282 17.47 16.51 -20.00
C THR A 282 17.68 15.49 -18.89
N LEU A 283 16.90 15.59 -17.80
CA LEU A 283 16.93 14.62 -16.71
C LEU A 283 16.62 13.20 -17.19
N LEU A 284 15.49 12.99 -17.88
CA LEU A 284 15.08 11.66 -18.33
C LEU A 284 16.07 11.08 -19.36
N LYS A 285 16.57 11.92 -20.29
CA LYS A 285 17.61 11.52 -21.24
C LYS A 285 18.89 11.09 -20.52
N SER A 286 19.32 11.83 -19.50
CA SER A 286 20.52 11.51 -18.70
C SER A 286 20.34 10.23 -17.88
N LEU A 287 19.10 9.92 -17.47
CA LEU A 287 18.74 8.64 -16.86
C LEU A 287 18.66 7.48 -17.87
N GLY A 288 18.96 7.73 -19.15
CA GLY A 288 18.99 6.71 -20.21
C GLY A 288 17.64 6.43 -20.87
N ALA A 289 16.65 7.33 -20.74
CA ALA A 289 15.38 7.19 -21.43
C ALA A 289 15.56 7.35 -22.96
N PRO A 290 14.99 6.48 -23.80
CA PRO A 290 15.11 6.57 -25.25
C PRO A 290 14.40 7.83 -25.78
N VAL A 291 15.08 8.56 -26.68
CA VAL A 291 14.57 9.81 -27.26
C VAL A 291 14.16 9.59 -28.72
N GLY A 292 12.89 9.81 -29.03
CA GLY A 292 12.32 9.65 -30.37
C GLY A 292 11.73 8.26 -30.61
N ARG A 293 11.75 7.80 -31.87
CA ARG A 293 11.03 6.58 -32.26
C ARG A 293 11.78 5.31 -31.83
N LYS A 294 11.33 4.71 -30.72
CA LYS A 294 11.92 3.51 -30.09
C LYS A 294 12.18 2.32 -31.01
N SER A 295 11.36 2.12 -32.03
CA SER A 295 11.57 1.03 -33.00
C SER A 295 12.82 1.21 -33.84
N ASP A 296 13.29 2.44 -34.04
CA ASP A 296 14.44 2.78 -34.89
C ASP A 296 15.73 3.01 -34.08
N LEU A 297 15.65 2.89 -32.75
CA LEU A 297 16.76 3.20 -31.83
C LEU A 297 17.43 1.94 -31.31
N ALA A 298 18.75 2.04 -31.12
CA ALA A 298 19.51 1.12 -30.28
C ALA A 298 19.56 1.66 -28.84
N TYR A 299 18.97 0.94 -27.90
CA TYR A 299 19.00 1.27 -26.47
C TYR A 299 18.89 0.00 -25.62
N ASN A 300 19.26 0.12 -24.35
CA ASN A 300 19.24 -0.97 -23.38
C ASN A 300 18.75 -0.44 -22.03
N VAL A 301 18.47 -1.33 -21.07
CA VAL A 301 18.17 -0.94 -19.69
C VAL A 301 19.35 -0.10 -19.13
N PRO A 302 19.09 1.08 -18.52
CA PRO A 302 20.15 1.93 -17.99
C PRO A 302 20.99 1.22 -16.91
N GLN A 303 22.28 1.52 -16.84
CA GLN A 303 23.18 0.86 -15.89
C GLN A 303 22.83 1.13 -14.43
N TRP A 304 22.29 2.32 -14.12
CA TRP A 304 21.82 2.62 -12.78
C TRP A 304 20.64 1.70 -12.40
N ILE A 305 19.68 1.45 -13.29
CA ILE A 305 18.62 0.45 -13.03
C ILE A 305 19.22 -0.96 -12.85
N MET A 306 20.15 -1.38 -13.70
CA MET A 306 20.80 -2.70 -13.59
C MET A 306 21.51 -2.91 -12.25
N LYS A 307 22.04 -1.84 -11.65
CA LYS A 307 22.74 -1.85 -10.36
C LYS A 307 21.87 -1.47 -9.16
N ALA A 308 20.62 -1.10 -9.40
CA ALA A 308 19.77 -0.57 -8.35
C ALA A 308 19.32 -1.65 -7.34
N PRO A 309 18.95 -1.27 -6.11
CA PRO A 309 18.23 -2.15 -5.20
C PRO A 309 16.94 -2.70 -5.81
N LEU A 310 16.49 -3.86 -5.33
CA LEU A 310 15.29 -4.53 -5.85
C LEU A 310 14.04 -3.64 -5.86
N TRP A 311 13.86 -2.81 -4.83
CA TRP A 311 12.71 -1.91 -4.73
C TRP A 311 12.68 -0.82 -5.81
N VAL A 312 13.84 -0.41 -6.35
CA VAL A 312 13.94 0.52 -7.51
C VAL A 312 13.76 -0.24 -8.82
N LYS A 313 14.42 -1.40 -8.97
CA LYS A 313 14.30 -2.27 -10.15
C LYS A 313 12.85 -2.65 -10.42
N ARG A 314 12.13 -2.96 -9.34
CA ARG A 314 10.70 -3.26 -9.35
C ARG A 314 9.90 -2.17 -10.04
N GLU A 315 10.15 -0.92 -9.70
CA GLU A 315 9.34 0.22 -10.14
C GLU A 315 9.54 0.54 -11.61
N PHE A 316 10.77 0.38 -12.10
CA PHE A 316 11.05 0.40 -13.53
C PHE A 316 10.31 -0.73 -14.26
N LEU A 317 10.44 -1.98 -13.79
CA LEU A 317 9.81 -3.15 -14.43
C LEU A 317 8.28 -3.07 -14.39
N ALA A 318 7.69 -2.70 -13.26
CA ALA A 318 6.25 -2.63 -13.08
C ALA A 318 5.62 -1.55 -13.98
N SER A 319 6.31 -0.42 -14.17
CA SER A 319 5.88 0.63 -15.11
C SER A 319 6.03 0.20 -16.56
N PHE A 320 7.15 -0.44 -16.92
CA PHE A 320 7.34 -1.04 -18.24
C PHE A 320 6.25 -2.10 -18.54
N PHE A 321 5.90 -2.94 -17.56
CA PHE A 321 4.84 -3.95 -17.67
C PHE A 321 3.43 -3.35 -17.71
N GLY A 322 3.22 -2.19 -17.09
CA GLY A 322 2.00 -1.40 -17.24
C GLY A 322 1.66 -1.13 -18.70
N SER A 323 2.69 -0.84 -19.50
CA SER A 323 2.59 -0.67 -20.94
C SER A 323 2.57 -2.01 -21.69
N GLU A 324 3.60 -2.82 -21.52
CA GLU A 324 3.93 -3.89 -22.48
C GLU A 324 3.44 -5.29 -22.10
N LEU A 325 3.21 -5.57 -20.81
CA LEU A 325 2.88 -6.92 -20.34
C LEU A 325 1.38 -7.17 -20.35
N GLU A 326 0.95 -8.30 -20.90
CA GLU A 326 -0.46 -8.69 -20.91
C GLU A 326 -1.09 -8.72 -19.52
N LYS A 327 -2.38 -8.39 -19.44
CA LYS A 327 -3.18 -8.49 -18.21
C LYS A 327 -3.26 -9.96 -17.75
N PRO A 328 -3.22 -10.23 -16.43
CA PRO A 328 -3.48 -11.57 -15.90
C PRO A 328 -4.85 -12.09 -16.33
N ARG A 329 -4.90 -13.32 -16.84
CA ARG A 329 -6.13 -14.00 -17.25
C ARG A 329 -6.03 -15.50 -16.98
N ALA A 330 -7.17 -16.14 -16.75
CA ALA A 330 -7.24 -17.59 -16.64
C ALA A 330 -7.41 -18.25 -18.02
N ARG A 331 -6.92 -19.49 -18.15
CA ARG A 331 -7.03 -20.33 -19.34
C ARG A 331 -7.75 -21.64 -19.02
N GLY A 332 -8.33 -22.23 -20.06
CA GLY A 332 -8.90 -23.58 -20.04
C GLY A 332 -10.38 -23.57 -19.67
N ARG A 333 -11.06 -24.69 -19.96
CA ARG A 333 -12.51 -24.83 -19.78
C ARG A 333 -12.99 -24.57 -18.35
N ASN A 334 -12.14 -24.84 -17.36
CA ASN A 334 -12.47 -24.68 -15.93
C ASN A 334 -12.06 -23.30 -15.37
N GLY A 335 -11.24 -22.52 -16.07
CA GLY A 335 -10.84 -21.17 -15.63
C GLY A 335 -10.03 -21.08 -14.32
N THR A 336 -9.40 -22.17 -13.86
CA THR A 336 -8.66 -22.24 -12.57
C THR A 336 -7.15 -22.12 -12.69
N THR A 337 -6.61 -22.04 -13.91
CA THR A 337 -5.18 -21.91 -14.15
C THR A 337 -4.89 -20.61 -14.86
N LEU A 338 -4.00 -19.80 -14.28
CA LEU A 338 -3.57 -18.55 -14.89
C LEU A 338 -2.72 -18.81 -16.13
N GLN A 339 -2.99 -18.05 -17.18
CA GLN A 339 -2.18 -18.02 -18.38
C GLN A 339 -0.91 -17.22 -18.09
N ALA A 340 0.21 -17.72 -18.58
CA ALA A 340 1.44 -16.95 -18.52
C ALA A 340 1.36 -15.74 -19.47
N PRO A 341 1.59 -14.52 -18.96
CA PRO A 341 1.56 -13.33 -19.79
C PRO A 341 2.80 -13.25 -20.67
N SER A 342 2.70 -12.48 -21.74
CA SER A 342 3.82 -12.13 -22.61
C SER A 342 3.94 -10.62 -22.76
N PHE A 343 5.14 -10.16 -23.09
CA PHE A 343 5.38 -8.77 -23.50
C PHE A 343 6.09 -8.78 -24.85
N THR A 344 5.83 -7.74 -25.67
CA THR A 344 6.30 -7.68 -27.05
C THR A 344 6.81 -6.29 -27.38
N ILE A 345 8.05 -6.18 -27.85
CA ILE A 345 8.58 -4.91 -28.38
C ILE A 345 8.71 -4.97 -29.90
N CYS A 346 8.62 -3.81 -30.56
CA CYS A 346 8.79 -3.68 -32.00
C CYS A 346 10.12 -3.00 -32.36
N LYS A 347 10.86 -3.56 -33.33
CA LYS A 347 12.11 -3.00 -33.85
C LYS A 347 12.15 -2.98 -35.37
N SER A 348 12.83 -1.99 -35.96
CA SER A 348 13.21 -2.01 -37.36
C SER A 348 14.18 -3.16 -37.62
N GLU A 349 14.22 -3.63 -38.87
CA GLU A 349 15.15 -4.67 -39.32
C GLU A 349 16.60 -4.41 -38.88
N SER A 350 17.07 -3.17 -39.01
CA SER A 350 18.40 -2.73 -38.57
C SER A 350 18.65 -2.74 -37.05
N ASN A 351 17.60 -2.79 -36.23
CA ASN A 351 17.70 -2.68 -34.76
C ASN A 351 17.25 -3.95 -34.01
N ILE A 352 17.03 -5.07 -34.71
CA ILE A 352 16.61 -6.35 -34.11
C ILE A 352 17.57 -6.79 -33.00
N GLU A 353 18.89 -6.77 -33.27
CA GLU A 353 19.89 -7.19 -32.29
C GLU A 353 19.92 -6.29 -31.05
N SER A 354 19.66 -4.99 -31.20
CA SER A 354 19.48 -4.12 -30.04
C SER A 354 18.22 -4.49 -29.24
N GLY A 355 17.13 -4.87 -29.91
CA GLY A 355 15.92 -5.35 -29.26
C GLY A 355 16.16 -6.64 -28.45
N LYS A 356 16.90 -7.60 -29.02
CA LYS A 356 17.30 -8.83 -28.30
C LYS A 356 18.14 -8.52 -27.06
N ARG A 357 19.10 -7.59 -27.16
CA ARG A 357 19.90 -7.12 -26.01
C ARG A 357 19.04 -6.49 -24.93
N LEU A 358 18.09 -5.64 -25.30
CA LEU A 358 17.14 -5.03 -24.36
C LEU A 358 16.32 -6.08 -23.61
N ILE A 359 15.72 -7.02 -24.35
CA ILE A 359 14.95 -8.12 -23.75
C ILE A 359 15.84 -8.92 -22.80
N ASN A 360 17.05 -9.28 -23.19
CA ASN A 360 17.95 -10.06 -22.33
C ASN A 360 18.32 -9.31 -21.04
N SER A 361 18.45 -7.98 -21.08
CA SER A 361 18.62 -7.19 -19.85
C SER A 361 17.38 -7.20 -18.96
N ILE A 362 16.18 -7.06 -19.54
CA ILE A 362 14.91 -7.19 -18.80
C ILE A 362 14.81 -8.59 -18.16
N ARG A 363 15.16 -9.64 -18.90
CA ARG A 363 15.18 -11.02 -18.39
C ARG A 363 16.15 -11.19 -17.22
N ARG A 364 17.34 -10.57 -17.28
CA ARG A 364 18.28 -10.56 -16.14
C ARG A 364 17.67 -9.91 -14.91
N LEU A 365 17.00 -8.76 -15.06
CA LEU A 365 16.29 -8.12 -13.96
C LEU A 365 15.18 -9.03 -13.40
N LEU A 366 14.42 -9.70 -14.26
CA LEU A 366 13.34 -10.60 -13.83
C LEU A 366 13.86 -11.76 -12.98
N ARG A 367 15.01 -12.33 -13.33
CA ARG A 367 15.64 -13.42 -12.56
C ARG A 367 15.99 -13.00 -11.13
N GLU A 368 16.34 -11.74 -10.89
CA GLU A 368 16.60 -11.25 -9.52
C GLU A 368 15.35 -11.28 -8.63
N PHE A 369 14.15 -11.24 -9.24
CA PHE A 369 12.88 -11.42 -8.52
C PHE A 369 12.44 -12.89 -8.44
N GLY A 370 13.19 -13.82 -9.03
CA GLY A 370 12.81 -15.22 -9.19
C GLY A 370 11.79 -15.43 -10.31
N VAL A 371 11.81 -14.58 -11.34
CA VAL A 371 10.94 -14.68 -12.52
C VAL A 371 11.76 -15.11 -13.75
N GLU A 372 11.53 -16.34 -14.20
CA GLU A 372 12.03 -16.87 -15.46
C GLU A 372 11.07 -16.58 -16.62
N SER A 373 11.66 -16.58 -17.81
CA SER A 373 10.99 -16.27 -19.07
C SER A 373 11.70 -16.94 -20.23
N SER A 374 10.96 -17.14 -21.33
CA SER A 374 11.47 -17.71 -22.56
C SER A 374 12.50 -16.79 -23.24
N GLU A 375 13.28 -17.35 -24.17
CA GLU A 375 13.96 -16.51 -25.16
C GLU A 375 12.95 -15.76 -26.03
N CYS A 376 13.38 -14.62 -26.58
CA CYS A 376 12.51 -13.85 -27.46
C CYS A 376 12.32 -14.59 -28.79
N SER A 377 11.06 -14.82 -29.13
CA SER A 377 10.68 -15.20 -30.48
C SER A 377 10.56 -13.96 -31.36
N MET A 378 10.88 -14.09 -32.64
CA MET A 378 10.82 -12.99 -33.61
C MET A 378 9.79 -13.31 -34.69
N ARG A 379 8.95 -12.34 -35.03
CA ARG A 379 8.01 -12.43 -36.15
C ARG A 379 7.95 -11.12 -36.94
N PRO A 380 7.80 -11.15 -38.27
CA PRO A 380 7.46 -9.96 -39.04
C PRO A 380 6.18 -9.30 -38.50
N SER A 381 6.12 -7.98 -38.61
CA SER A 381 5.01 -7.17 -38.10
C SER A 381 4.39 -6.31 -39.21
N VAL A 382 4.77 -5.04 -39.28
CA VAL A 382 4.17 -4.02 -40.16
C VAL A 382 5.25 -3.46 -41.09
N ILE A 383 4.87 -3.07 -42.30
CA ILE A 383 5.72 -2.29 -43.20
C ILE A 383 5.23 -0.84 -43.16
N ARG A 384 6.14 0.08 -42.80
CA ARG A 384 5.80 1.50 -42.75
C ARG A 384 5.65 2.09 -44.16
N CYS A 385 5.00 3.25 -44.26
CA CYS A 385 4.85 4.00 -45.51
C CYS A 385 6.19 4.33 -46.19
N ASN A 386 7.27 4.46 -45.43
CA ASN A 386 8.63 4.68 -45.94
C ASN A 386 9.40 3.39 -46.27
N GLY A 387 8.72 2.23 -46.34
CA GLY A 387 9.32 0.93 -46.70
C GLY A 387 10.05 0.21 -45.56
N VAL A 388 10.20 0.81 -44.38
CA VAL A 388 10.90 0.18 -43.25
C VAL A 388 10.08 -1.00 -42.71
N LYS A 389 10.69 -2.18 -42.68
CA LYS A 389 10.12 -3.40 -42.11
C LYS A 389 10.29 -3.43 -40.59
N LEU A 390 9.20 -3.74 -39.88
CA LEU A 390 9.20 -3.93 -38.44
C LEU A 390 9.05 -5.40 -38.06
N PHE A 391 9.74 -5.77 -36.98
CA PHE A 391 9.71 -7.10 -36.38
C PHE A 391 9.24 -6.99 -34.93
N ARG A 392 8.34 -7.89 -34.54
CA ARG A 392 7.91 -8.11 -33.16
C ARG A 392 8.85 -9.09 -32.49
N LEU A 393 9.35 -8.71 -31.32
CA LEU A 393 10.15 -9.56 -30.44
C LEU A 393 9.32 -9.86 -29.20
N THR A 394 8.82 -11.08 -29.09
CA THR A 394 7.89 -11.51 -28.03
C THR A 394 8.57 -12.45 -27.07
N THR A 395 8.45 -12.15 -25.78
CA THR A 395 8.95 -12.98 -24.67
C THR A 395 7.78 -13.42 -23.81
N TYR A 396 7.74 -14.70 -23.46
CA TYR A 396 6.73 -15.28 -22.58
C TYR A 396 7.31 -15.42 -21.17
N ILE A 397 6.56 -15.00 -20.16
CA ILE A 397 6.87 -15.37 -18.78
C ILE A 397 6.62 -16.87 -18.62
N ASP A 398 7.41 -17.55 -17.80
CA ASP A 398 7.19 -18.97 -17.56
C ASP A 398 5.90 -19.20 -16.76
N SER A 399 5.14 -20.25 -17.12
CA SER A 399 3.84 -20.59 -16.51
C SER A 399 3.94 -21.28 -15.15
N GLY A 400 5.16 -21.42 -14.62
CA GLY A 400 5.42 -22.04 -13.32
C GLY A 400 4.66 -21.33 -12.20
N PHE A 401 4.14 -22.10 -11.26
CA PHE A 401 3.35 -21.58 -10.14
C PHE A 401 4.10 -20.53 -9.31
N GLU A 402 5.32 -20.86 -8.85
CA GLU A 402 6.18 -19.94 -8.08
C GLU A 402 6.66 -18.75 -8.93
N ASN A 403 6.76 -18.94 -10.26
CA ASN A 403 7.15 -17.91 -11.20
C ASN A 403 6.08 -16.80 -11.29
N LEU A 404 4.82 -17.18 -11.47
CA LEU A 404 3.69 -16.25 -11.50
C LEU A 404 3.45 -15.60 -10.14
N LEU A 405 3.68 -16.33 -9.05
CA LEU A 405 3.59 -15.79 -7.68
C LEU A 405 4.64 -14.69 -7.48
N SER A 406 5.88 -14.91 -7.95
CA SER A 406 6.94 -13.91 -7.93
C SER A 406 6.64 -12.71 -8.84
N LEU A 407 6.14 -12.94 -10.05
CA LEU A 407 5.77 -11.87 -10.98
C LEU A 407 4.71 -10.93 -10.37
N PHE A 408 3.57 -11.48 -9.97
CA PHE A 408 2.43 -10.68 -9.52
C PHE A 408 2.61 -10.14 -8.10
N GLY A 409 3.34 -10.85 -7.23
CA GLY A 409 3.57 -10.43 -5.85
C GLY A 409 4.72 -9.45 -5.69
N LYS A 410 5.84 -9.65 -6.42
CA LYS A 410 7.05 -8.83 -6.24
C LYS A 410 7.18 -7.70 -7.26
N ILE A 411 6.66 -7.85 -8.48
CA ILE A 411 6.80 -6.85 -9.55
C ILE A 411 5.46 -6.14 -9.79
N GLY A 412 4.45 -6.88 -10.23
CA GLY A 412 3.13 -6.32 -10.55
C GLY A 412 3.18 -5.31 -11.72
N TYR A 413 2.35 -4.26 -11.61
CA TYR A 413 2.16 -3.24 -12.65
C TYR A 413 2.11 -1.84 -12.02
N ARG A 414 2.47 -0.82 -12.79
CA ARG A 414 2.30 0.62 -12.48
C ARG A 414 1.75 1.35 -13.69
N TYR A 415 1.12 2.51 -13.47
CA TYR A 415 0.48 3.33 -14.51
C TYR A 415 -0.53 2.57 -15.39
N GLN A 416 -1.13 1.53 -14.82
CA GLN A 416 -2.19 0.77 -15.47
C GLN A 416 -3.06 0.10 -14.40
N LYS A 417 -3.97 0.88 -13.81
CA LYS A 417 -4.77 0.53 -12.63
C LYS A 417 -5.52 -0.79 -12.80
N THR A 418 -6.07 -1.04 -13.98
CA THR A 418 -6.80 -2.29 -14.26
C THR A 418 -5.87 -3.50 -14.21
N ARG A 419 -4.67 -3.43 -14.81
CA ARG A 419 -3.71 -4.54 -14.78
C ARG A 419 -3.14 -4.75 -13.38
N GLU A 420 -2.90 -3.66 -12.65
CA GLU A 420 -2.42 -3.71 -11.27
C GLU A 420 -3.44 -4.39 -10.34
N THR A 421 -4.72 -4.01 -10.42
CA THR A 421 -5.82 -4.65 -9.67
C THR A 421 -5.93 -6.14 -9.99
N PHE A 422 -5.93 -6.52 -11.27
CA PHE A 422 -5.98 -7.93 -11.66
C PHE A 422 -4.72 -8.71 -11.25
N SER A 423 -3.56 -8.05 -11.15
CA SER A 423 -2.33 -8.65 -10.63
C SER A 423 -2.46 -8.99 -9.15
N ARG A 424 -3.06 -8.10 -8.35
CA ARG A 424 -3.33 -8.35 -6.93
C ARG A 424 -4.25 -9.55 -6.74
N TYR A 425 -5.34 -9.63 -7.52
CA TYR A 425 -6.22 -10.80 -7.51
C TYR A 425 -5.52 -12.08 -7.97
N ALA A 426 -4.69 -12.00 -9.02
CA ALA A 426 -3.93 -13.15 -9.50
C ALA A 426 -2.95 -13.66 -8.45
N TYR A 427 -2.25 -12.76 -7.75
CA TYR A 427 -1.36 -13.11 -6.65
C TYR A 427 -2.10 -13.79 -5.50
N GLU A 428 -3.21 -13.21 -5.05
CA GLU A 428 -4.03 -13.80 -3.98
C GLU A 428 -4.54 -15.19 -4.37
N TYR A 429 -5.09 -15.33 -5.58
CA TYR A 429 -5.59 -16.59 -6.09
C TYR A 429 -4.50 -17.68 -6.14
N LEU A 430 -3.27 -17.28 -6.48
CA LEU A 430 -2.12 -18.18 -6.44
C LEU A 430 -1.79 -18.57 -5.00
N LEU A 431 -1.73 -17.63 -4.04
CA LEU A 431 -1.51 -17.95 -2.62
C LEU A 431 -2.55 -18.93 -2.07
N MET A 432 -3.83 -18.73 -2.40
CA MET A 432 -4.90 -19.64 -2.03
C MET A 432 -4.66 -21.05 -2.57
N ARG A 433 -4.23 -21.14 -3.83
CA ARG A 433 -3.89 -22.42 -4.46
C ARG A 433 -2.66 -23.05 -3.80
N LYS A 434 -1.65 -22.26 -3.41
CA LYS A 434 -0.47 -22.73 -2.64
C LYS A 434 -0.92 -23.40 -1.34
N ARG A 435 -1.76 -22.69 -0.58
CA ARG A 435 -2.26 -23.14 0.72
C ARG A 435 -3.05 -24.44 0.59
N ARG A 436 -3.89 -24.57 -0.43
CA ARG A 436 -4.63 -25.81 -0.72
C ARG A 436 -3.71 -26.99 -1.05
N ILE A 437 -2.67 -26.76 -1.85
CA ILE A 437 -1.66 -27.77 -2.18
C ILE A 437 -0.93 -28.23 -0.92
N GLU A 438 -0.51 -27.30 -0.06
CA GLU A 438 0.16 -27.60 1.21
C GLU A 438 -0.75 -28.40 2.15
N ARG A 439 -2.00 -27.96 2.36
CA ARG A 439 -2.98 -28.69 3.17
C ARG A 439 -3.27 -30.09 2.64
N ALA A 440 -3.32 -30.25 1.32
CA ALA A 440 -3.45 -31.57 0.71
C ALA A 440 -2.24 -32.46 1.07
N LYS A 441 -1.01 -31.93 0.99
CA LYS A 441 0.21 -32.68 1.31
C LYS A 441 0.25 -33.08 2.79
N GLU A 442 -0.15 -32.19 3.69
CA GLU A 442 -0.29 -32.47 5.12
C GLU A 442 -1.32 -33.57 5.37
N ALA A 443 -2.52 -33.44 4.77
CA ALA A 443 -3.58 -34.44 4.88
C ALA A 443 -3.15 -35.81 4.32
N TYR A 444 -2.41 -35.83 3.21
CA TYR A 444 -1.85 -37.04 2.62
C TYR A 444 -0.87 -37.73 3.57
N SER A 445 0.11 -36.99 4.10
CA SER A 445 1.07 -37.52 5.08
C SER A 445 0.35 -38.06 6.32
N ARG A 446 -0.68 -37.35 6.78
CA ARG A 446 -1.49 -37.75 7.93
C ARG A 446 -2.31 -39.01 7.64
N ALA A 447 -2.92 -39.11 6.47
CA ALA A 447 -3.68 -40.28 6.04
C ALA A 447 -2.81 -41.54 6.05
N LEU A 448 -1.57 -41.46 5.53
CA LEU A 448 -0.62 -42.57 5.54
C LEU A 448 -0.27 -42.99 6.98
N LYS A 449 0.02 -42.03 7.87
CA LYS A 449 0.33 -42.31 9.29
C LYS A 449 -0.84 -42.97 10.02
N LEU A 450 -2.08 -42.54 9.75
CA LEU A 450 -3.27 -43.14 10.35
C LEU A 450 -3.53 -44.55 9.79
N ARG A 451 -3.30 -44.75 8.50
CA ARG A 451 -3.43 -46.06 7.86
C ARG A 451 -2.41 -47.06 8.39
N ALA A 452 -1.18 -46.62 8.65
CA ALA A 452 -0.13 -47.43 9.27
C ALA A 452 -0.50 -47.91 10.70
N LYS A 453 -1.39 -47.18 11.39
CA LYS A 453 -1.97 -47.59 12.68
C LYS A 453 -3.19 -48.53 12.53
N ALA A 454 -3.36 -49.15 11.38
CA ALA A 454 -4.45 -50.07 11.05
C ALA A 454 -5.88 -49.47 11.08
N LEU A 455 -6.03 -48.13 11.08
CA LEU A 455 -7.35 -47.50 10.98
C LEU A 455 -8.00 -47.79 9.62
N THR A 456 -9.30 -48.00 9.62
CA THR A 456 -10.11 -48.10 8.40
C THR A 456 -10.19 -46.77 7.67
N ILE A 457 -10.44 -46.78 6.35
CA ILE A 457 -10.57 -45.54 5.56
C ILE A 457 -11.65 -44.61 6.12
N LYS A 458 -12.75 -45.17 6.67
CA LYS A 458 -13.80 -44.38 7.34
C LYS A 458 -13.23 -43.61 8.54
N GLN A 459 -12.53 -44.30 9.44
CA GLN A 459 -11.88 -43.68 10.61
C GLN A 459 -10.79 -42.67 10.22
N VAL A 460 -10.03 -42.96 9.16
CA VAL A 460 -9.05 -41.99 8.62
C VAL A 460 -9.76 -40.72 8.15
N CYS A 461 -10.85 -40.83 7.38
CA CYS A 461 -11.61 -39.67 6.90
C CYS A 461 -12.25 -38.88 8.05
N GLU A 462 -12.79 -39.55 9.06
CA GLU A 462 -13.34 -38.92 10.26
C GLU A 462 -12.26 -38.17 11.04
N ARG A 463 -11.07 -38.77 11.20
CA ARG A 463 -9.96 -38.13 11.90
C ARG A 463 -9.39 -36.94 11.14
N LEU A 464 -9.25 -37.06 9.82
CA LEU A 464 -8.82 -35.95 8.96
C LEU A 464 -9.81 -34.78 9.02
N ARG A 465 -11.12 -35.04 8.96
CA ARG A 465 -12.15 -34.00 9.11
C ARG A 465 -12.09 -33.35 10.50
N GLY A 466 -11.91 -34.13 11.55
CA GLY A 466 -11.72 -33.61 12.92
C GLY A 466 -10.45 -32.77 13.07
N GLU A 467 -9.44 -32.97 12.22
CA GLU A 467 -8.21 -32.16 12.16
C GLU A 467 -8.33 -30.98 11.16
N GLY A 468 -9.51 -30.77 10.57
CA GLY A 468 -9.79 -29.67 9.64
C GLY A 468 -9.42 -29.94 8.18
N TYR A 469 -9.16 -31.20 7.79
CA TYR A 469 -8.92 -31.58 6.40
C TYR A 469 -10.18 -32.16 5.77
N ASP A 470 -10.86 -31.36 4.94
CA ASP A 470 -12.07 -31.79 4.25
C ASP A 470 -11.76 -32.32 2.85
N PHE A 471 -11.41 -33.61 2.77
CA PHE A 471 -11.20 -34.32 1.50
C PHE A 471 -12.21 -35.46 1.36
N GLY A 472 -12.78 -35.59 0.16
CA GLY A 472 -13.73 -36.65 -0.14
C GLY A 472 -13.13 -38.06 0.06
N ARG A 473 -13.97 -39.00 0.52
CA ARG A 473 -13.57 -40.38 0.84
C ARG A 473 -12.83 -41.09 -0.30
N SER A 474 -13.23 -40.84 -1.55
CA SER A 474 -12.57 -41.42 -2.74
C SER A 474 -11.11 -40.97 -2.86
N VAL A 475 -10.85 -39.68 -2.63
CA VAL A 475 -9.50 -39.09 -2.66
C VAL A 475 -8.63 -39.71 -1.56
N VAL A 476 -9.14 -39.75 -0.33
CA VAL A 476 -8.43 -40.34 0.82
C VAL A 476 -8.17 -41.84 0.63
N ASN A 477 -9.13 -42.58 0.06
CA ASN A 477 -8.96 -44.00 -0.26
C ASN A 477 -7.84 -44.21 -1.29
N SER A 478 -7.84 -43.41 -2.37
CA SER A 478 -6.78 -43.46 -3.38
C SER A 478 -5.40 -43.19 -2.76
N TRP A 479 -5.30 -42.17 -1.90
CA TRP A 479 -4.07 -41.84 -1.18
C TRP A 479 -3.54 -43.00 -0.33
N ALA A 480 -4.41 -43.61 0.47
CA ALA A 480 -4.03 -44.62 1.46
C ALA A 480 -3.82 -46.01 0.85
N SER A 481 -4.50 -46.34 -0.25
CA SER A 481 -4.50 -47.68 -0.86
C SER A 481 -3.58 -47.80 -2.07
N VAL A 482 -3.49 -46.75 -2.91
CA VAL A 482 -2.71 -46.77 -4.16
C VAL A 482 -1.40 -45.96 -4.02
N GLY A 483 -1.42 -44.91 -3.20
CA GLY A 483 -0.30 -43.98 -3.06
C GLY A 483 -0.22 -42.97 -4.21
N VAL A 484 0.63 -41.95 -4.03
CA VAL A 484 0.75 -40.82 -4.96
C VAL A 484 2.15 -40.79 -5.56
N ARG A 485 2.25 -40.98 -6.88
CA ARG A 485 3.54 -41.04 -7.60
C ARG A 485 4.34 -39.74 -7.55
N ARG A 486 3.66 -38.58 -7.54
CA ARG A 486 4.27 -37.25 -7.50
C ARG A 486 3.59 -36.40 -6.43
N ILE A 487 4.09 -36.48 -5.21
CA ILE A 487 3.55 -35.75 -4.04
C ILE A 487 3.56 -34.24 -4.28
N GLU A 488 4.51 -33.73 -5.06
CA GLU A 488 4.60 -32.32 -5.47
C GLU A 488 3.35 -31.81 -6.20
N ARG A 489 2.65 -32.70 -6.93
CA ARG A 489 1.44 -32.38 -7.72
C ARG A 489 0.14 -32.65 -6.96
N LEU A 490 0.23 -33.06 -5.69
CA LEU A 490 -0.95 -33.29 -4.88
C LEU A 490 -1.71 -31.98 -4.68
N GLY A 491 -3.02 -31.97 -4.93
CA GLY A 491 -3.83 -30.75 -4.86
C GLY A 491 -3.61 -29.76 -6.01
N SER A 492 -2.74 -30.07 -6.99
CA SER A 492 -2.50 -29.18 -8.14
C SER A 492 -3.58 -29.27 -9.22
N THR A 493 -4.56 -30.18 -9.06
CA THR A 493 -5.63 -30.43 -10.02
C THR A 493 -6.49 -29.19 -10.23
N ALA A 494 -6.72 -28.83 -11.48
CA ALA A 494 -7.50 -27.67 -11.93
C ALA A 494 -8.99 -27.70 -11.54
N HIS A 495 -9.43 -28.65 -10.71
CA HIS A 495 -10.81 -28.81 -10.25
C HIS A 495 -10.99 -28.48 -8.76
N ILE A 496 -9.92 -28.12 -8.05
CA ILE A 496 -9.95 -27.86 -6.61
C ILE A 496 -10.01 -26.35 -6.37
N GLY A 497 -11.21 -25.78 -6.45
CA GLY A 497 -11.46 -24.36 -6.18
C GLY A 497 -12.36 -23.64 -7.19
N PRO A 498 -12.80 -22.41 -6.86
CA PRO A 498 -13.58 -21.60 -7.79
C PRO A 498 -12.71 -21.18 -8.99
N PRO A 499 -13.30 -21.02 -10.19
CA PRO A 499 -12.65 -20.36 -11.32
C PRO A 499 -12.16 -18.95 -10.94
N PHE A 500 -11.08 -18.49 -11.55
CA PHE A 500 -10.49 -17.16 -11.25
C PHE A 500 -11.50 -16.03 -11.41
N ALA A 501 -12.35 -16.09 -12.45
CA ALA A 501 -13.39 -15.09 -12.67
C ALA A 501 -14.44 -15.07 -11.54
N GLU A 502 -14.77 -16.23 -10.97
CA GLU A 502 -15.67 -16.31 -9.83
C GLU A 502 -15.02 -15.74 -8.57
N PHE A 503 -13.74 -16.08 -8.32
CA PHE A 503 -12.97 -15.49 -7.23
C PHE A 503 -12.95 -13.96 -7.31
N VAL A 504 -12.67 -13.38 -8.49
CA VAL A 504 -12.68 -11.92 -8.68
C VAL A 504 -14.07 -11.32 -8.41
N ARG A 505 -15.15 -11.97 -8.85
CA ARG A 505 -16.53 -11.51 -8.58
C ARG A 505 -16.86 -11.50 -7.09
N GLN A 506 -16.27 -12.39 -6.30
CA GLN A 506 -16.49 -12.43 -4.84
C GLN A 506 -15.86 -11.22 -4.12
N GLN A 507 -15.06 -10.40 -4.81
CA GLN A 507 -14.38 -9.22 -4.26
C GLN A 507 -14.93 -7.90 -4.84
N SER A 508 -16.06 -7.93 -5.56
CA SER A 508 -16.57 -6.78 -6.31
C SER A 508 -17.00 -5.61 -5.42
N ASP A 509 -17.26 -5.86 -4.15
CA ASP A 509 -17.55 -4.86 -3.12
C ASP A 509 -16.30 -4.23 -2.51
N LEU A 510 -15.10 -4.63 -2.95
CA LEU A 510 -13.83 -4.04 -2.52
C LEU A 510 -13.09 -3.38 -3.70
N PRO A 511 -12.61 -2.14 -3.53
CA PRO A 511 -11.88 -1.41 -4.58
C PRO A 511 -10.42 -1.83 -4.67
N ASP A 512 -9.72 -1.35 -5.70
CA ASP A 512 -8.25 -1.35 -5.78
C ASP A 512 -7.58 -2.72 -5.51
N GLY A 513 -8.22 -3.83 -5.88
CA GLY A 513 -7.62 -5.15 -5.71
C GLY A 513 -7.53 -5.64 -4.27
N LEU A 514 -8.25 -5.00 -3.34
CA LEU A 514 -8.49 -5.52 -1.99
C LEU A 514 -9.34 -6.80 -2.07
N VAL A 515 -9.14 -7.67 -1.09
CA VAL A 515 -9.82 -8.98 -1.01
C VAL A 515 -10.34 -9.24 0.40
N TRP A 516 -11.35 -10.09 0.47
CA TRP A 516 -11.80 -10.71 1.71
C TRP A 516 -10.99 -11.97 1.98
N GLU A 517 -10.43 -12.08 3.20
CA GLU A 517 -9.99 -13.35 3.77
C GLU A 517 -10.80 -13.67 5.03
N THR A 518 -10.96 -14.95 5.33
CA THR A 518 -11.72 -15.47 6.46
C THR A 518 -10.78 -15.81 7.61
N ILE A 519 -11.14 -15.43 8.83
CA ILE A 519 -10.38 -15.79 10.03
C ILE A 519 -10.53 -17.29 10.31
N ALA A 520 -9.40 -18.00 10.28
CA ALA A 520 -9.32 -19.42 10.61
C ALA A 520 -9.01 -19.65 12.09
N LYS A 521 -8.11 -18.82 12.67
CA LYS A 521 -7.63 -18.99 14.04
C LYS A 521 -7.30 -17.65 14.68
N VAL A 522 -7.64 -17.53 15.96
CA VAL A 522 -7.17 -16.49 16.86
C VAL A 522 -6.68 -17.19 18.12
N LYS A 523 -5.40 -17.03 18.48
CA LYS A 523 -4.82 -17.69 19.66
C LYS A 523 -3.86 -16.77 20.40
N PRO A 524 -3.65 -16.98 21.72
CA PRO A 524 -2.66 -16.23 22.48
C PRO A 524 -1.24 -16.36 21.90
N SER A 525 -0.48 -15.28 21.98
CA SER A 525 0.94 -15.21 21.66
C SER A 525 1.72 -14.71 22.88
N ASN A 526 2.96 -15.15 23.03
CA ASN A 526 3.86 -14.73 24.10
C ASN A 526 4.69 -13.50 23.72
N GLU A 527 4.37 -12.85 22.60
CA GLU A 527 5.07 -11.65 22.16
C GLU A 527 4.81 -10.48 23.12
N ASN A 528 5.90 -9.86 23.58
CA ASN A 528 5.86 -8.76 24.55
C ASN A 528 6.44 -7.47 23.98
N ARG A 529 7.04 -7.50 22.78
CA ARG A 529 7.44 -6.31 22.05
C ARG A 529 6.35 -5.99 21.03
N LEU A 530 5.63 -4.91 21.27
CA LEU A 530 4.56 -4.45 20.38
C LEU A 530 4.83 -3.00 19.97
N LEU A 531 4.72 -2.75 18.67
CA LEU A 531 5.09 -1.51 18.00
C LEU A 531 3.87 -0.92 17.29
N ASP A 532 3.80 0.41 17.21
CA ASP A 532 2.78 1.10 16.44
C ASP A 532 3.36 2.33 15.73
N ILE A 533 2.66 2.74 14.68
CA ILE A 533 2.94 3.96 13.92
C ILE A 533 1.67 4.81 13.93
N THR A 534 1.82 6.13 13.96
CA THR A 534 0.69 7.05 13.78
C THR A 534 0.78 7.69 12.39
N THR A 535 -0.33 7.66 11.67
CA THR A 535 -0.45 8.26 10.34
C THR A 535 -1.05 9.66 10.42
N ALA A 536 -0.66 10.56 9.51
CA ALA A 536 -1.27 11.89 9.38
C ALA A 536 -2.70 11.84 8.83
N SER A 537 -3.09 10.71 8.22
CA SER A 537 -4.42 10.53 7.61
C SER A 537 -5.52 10.54 8.66
N LYS A 538 -6.62 11.23 8.35
CA LYS A 538 -7.86 11.23 9.17
C LYS A 538 -8.50 9.84 9.26
N ASN A 539 -8.12 8.91 8.38
CA ASN A 539 -8.64 7.54 8.37
C ASN A 539 -7.99 6.66 9.44
N HIS A 540 -6.83 7.06 9.98
CA HIS A 540 -6.09 6.36 11.03
C HIS A 540 -5.98 4.84 10.81
N ASN A 541 -5.58 4.43 9.60
CA ASN A 541 -5.38 3.03 9.24
C ASN A 541 -4.17 2.82 8.32
N PHE A 542 -3.70 1.58 8.23
CA PHE A 542 -2.61 1.14 7.36
C PHE A 542 -2.71 -0.36 7.11
N PHE A 543 -1.85 -0.89 6.24
CA PHE A 543 -1.79 -2.32 5.96
C PHE A 543 -0.62 -3.00 6.66
N ALA A 544 -0.91 -4.01 7.48
CA ALA A 544 0.03 -4.78 8.30
C ALA A 544 -0.02 -6.27 7.93
N ASN A 545 1.08 -6.83 7.39
CA ASN A 545 1.10 -8.13 6.69
C ASN A 545 0.01 -8.24 5.60
N GLY A 546 -0.44 -7.09 5.10
CA GLY A 546 -1.56 -6.96 4.17
C GLY A 546 -2.94 -6.88 4.83
N PHE A 547 -3.13 -7.20 6.11
CA PHE A 547 -4.41 -6.91 6.78
C PHE A 547 -4.63 -5.41 6.88
N LEU A 548 -5.84 -4.93 6.58
CA LEU A 548 -6.20 -3.55 6.86
C LEU A 548 -6.48 -3.38 8.36
N THR A 549 -5.64 -2.58 9.02
CA THR A 549 -5.64 -2.36 10.46
C THR A 549 -5.70 -0.88 10.80
N SER A 550 -6.11 -0.51 12.01
CA SER A 550 -6.21 0.90 12.44
C SER A 550 -5.18 1.28 13.51
N ASN A 551 -4.69 2.52 13.45
CA ASN A 551 -3.71 3.13 14.34
C ASN A 551 -4.34 3.58 15.67
N CYS A 552 -3.48 3.85 16.65
CA CYS A 552 -3.83 4.62 17.85
C CYS A 552 -4.05 6.11 17.54
N VAL A 553 -4.92 6.77 18.32
CA VAL A 553 -5.16 8.23 18.27
C VAL A 553 -4.71 8.84 19.60
N ARG A 554 -3.99 9.97 19.57
CA ARG A 554 -3.68 10.82 20.74
C ARG A 554 -4.39 12.18 20.62
N ALA A 555 -4.84 12.76 21.74
CA ALA A 555 -5.51 14.07 21.84
C ALA A 555 -4.71 15.12 22.66
N GLN A 556 -4.88 16.42 22.36
CA GLN A 556 -4.05 17.59 22.79
C GLN A 556 -4.94 18.80 23.27
N ILE A 557 -4.71 19.48 24.43
CA ILE A 557 -5.31 20.80 24.85
C ILE A 557 -4.40 21.97 24.54
N ILE A 558 -4.88 23.18 24.74
CA ILE A 558 -4.61 24.30 23.84
C ILE A 558 -3.94 25.47 24.55
N LYS A 559 -4.05 25.64 25.87
CA LYS A 559 -3.50 26.85 26.53
C LYS A 559 -1.97 26.92 26.57
N ASN A 560 -1.33 25.81 26.25
CA ASN A 560 0.11 25.63 26.02
C ASN A 560 0.35 24.52 24.97
N GLY A 561 -0.69 24.14 24.22
CA GLY A 561 -0.66 22.94 23.39
C GLY A 561 -0.64 21.61 24.16
N LYS A 562 -1.11 21.53 25.44
CA LYS A 562 -1.30 20.26 26.19
C LYS A 562 -2.71 20.10 26.75
N THR A 563 -3.26 18.84 26.87
CA THR A 563 -4.64 18.38 27.38
C THR A 563 -4.84 18.36 28.89
N VAL A 564 -5.92 18.94 29.45
CA VAL A 564 -6.28 19.03 30.87
C VAL A 564 -7.80 18.90 30.96
N THR A 565 -8.23 17.92 31.74
CA THR A 565 -9.64 17.63 32.01
C THR A 565 -10.08 18.45 33.21
N ALA A 566 -11.18 19.18 33.07
CA ALA A 566 -11.80 19.96 34.15
C ALA A 566 -13.18 19.39 34.49
N PHE A 567 -13.44 19.19 35.78
CA PHE A 567 -14.69 18.64 36.29
C PHE A 567 -15.74 19.75 36.42
N LEU A 568 -17.00 19.43 36.09
CA LEU A 568 -18.14 20.31 36.31
C LEU A 568 -18.87 19.88 37.59
N PRO A 569 -18.74 20.62 38.70
CA PRO A 569 -19.41 20.26 39.94
C PRO A 569 -20.92 20.53 39.87
N GLY A 570 -21.73 19.53 40.24
CA GLY A 570 -23.18 19.61 40.36
C GLY A 570 -23.95 18.88 39.26
N ASP A 571 -25.02 18.18 39.64
CA ASP A 571 -25.90 17.47 38.70
C ASP A 571 -26.56 18.46 37.73
N GLY A 572 -26.47 18.18 36.44
CA GLY A 572 -27.02 19.05 35.38
C GLY A 572 -26.14 20.23 34.98
N ALA A 573 -24.94 20.39 35.54
CA ALA A 573 -24.00 21.48 35.18
C ALA A 573 -23.62 21.49 33.68
N LEU A 574 -23.62 20.31 33.04
CA LEU A 574 -23.37 20.15 31.60
C LEU A 574 -24.37 20.95 30.73
N ASN A 575 -25.59 21.17 31.23
CA ASN A 575 -26.65 21.85 30.47
C ASN A 575 -26.46 23.36 30.39
N PHE A 576 -25.55 23.93 31.19
CA PHE A 576 -25.31 25.38 31.29
C PHE A 576 -24.02 25.83 30.59
N ILE A 577 -23.34 24.92 29.87
CA ILE A 577 -22.06 25.17 29.21
C ILE A 577 -22.15 24.74 27.76
N ASP A 578 -21.72 25.59 26.84
CA ASP A 578 -21.70 25.38 25.40
C ASP A 578 -20.27 25.41 24.84
N GLU A 579 -20.10 24.83 23.66
CA GLU A 579 -18.83 24.93 22.92
C GLU A 579 -18.53 26.41 22.66
N HIS A 580 -17.28 26.79 22.89
CA HIS A 580 -16.74 28.16 22.83
C HIS A 580 -17.06 29.11 24.01
N ASP A 581 -17.68 28.63 25.10
CA ASP A 581 -17.79 29.43 26.33
C ASP A 581 -16.44 29.67 27.01
N GLU A 582 -16.27 30.85 27.62
CA GLU A 582 -15.13 31.17 28.49
C GLU A 582 -15.43 30.68 29.92
N VAL A 583 -14.55 29.83 30.46
CA VAL A 583 -14.72 29.25 31.80
C VAL A 583 -13.51 29.53 32.69
N GLU A 584 -13.75 29.70 33.99
CA GLU A 584 -12.68 29.79 34.99
C GLU A 584 -12.57 28.48 35.76
N ILE A 585 -11.34 28.00 35.88
CA ILE A 585 -11.01 26.73 36.53
C ILE A 585 -10.08 26.95 37.72
N GLU A 586 -10.25 26.12 38.74
CA GLU A 586 -9.41 26.10 39.94
C GLU A 586 -8.98 24.67 40.29
N GLY A 587 -7.84 24.53 40.98
CA GLY A 587 -7.34 23.22 41.42
C GLY A 587 -8.23 22.57 42.50
N ILE A 588 -8.50 21.27 42.39
CA ILE A 588 -9.38 20.54 43.33
C ILE A 588 -8.63 20.11 44.63
N GLY A 589 -7.50 20.72 44.99
CA GLY A 589 -6.89 20.56 46.33
C GLY A 589 -6.50 19.14 46.79
N GLY A 590 -6.18 18.21 45.88
CA GLY A 590 -5.65 16.88 46.26
C GLY A 590 -4.20 16.92 46.74
N ALA A 591 -3.81 15.99 47.63
CA ALA A 591 -2.41 15.83 48.07
C ALA A 591 -1.47 15.72 46.86
N GLU A 592 -0.34 16.45 46.89
CA GLU A 592 0.59 16.58 45.76
C GLU A 592 0.85 15.23 45.06
N GLY A 593 0.36 15.11 43.82
CA GLY A 593 0.56 13.94 42.97
C GLY A 593 -0.59 12.91 42.93
N LYS A 594 -1.73 13.10 43.61
CA LYS A 594 -2.88 12.17 43.58
C LYS A 594 -4.19 12.83 43.11
N ALA A 595 -5.10 12.02 42.56
CA ALA A 595 -6.45 12.44 42.17
C ALA A 595 -7.29 12.82 43.40
N TYR A 596 -8.20 13.78 43.26
CA TYR A 596 -9.14 14.14 44.32
C TYR A 596 -10.34 13.18 44.29
N GLY A 597 -10.44 12.30 45.29
CA GLY A 597 -11.54 11.33 45.42
C GLY A 597 -11.66 10.40 44.20
N ASP A 598 -12.91 10.14 43.79
CA ASP A 598 -13.27 9.19 42.73
C ASP A 598 -13.16 9.76 41.30
N LEU A 599 -12.47 10.89 41.11
CA LEU A 599 -12.32 11.59 39.82
C LEU A 599 -10.89 11.39 39.25
N PRO A 600 -10.58 10.24 38.63
CA PRO A 600 -9.24 9.97 38.11
C PRO A 600 -8.89 10.87 36.92
N GLY A 601 -7.74 11.54 37.01
CA GLY A 601 -7.19 12.36 35.91
C GLY A 601 -7.70 13.79 35.86
N THR A 602 -8.71 14.15 36.67
CA THR A 602 -9.23 15.51 36.74
C THR A 602 -8.59 16.27 37.90
N ARG A 603 -7.81 17.29 37.57
CA ARG A 603 -7.05 18.10 38.55
C ARG A 603 -7.68 19.46 38.84
N TYR A 604 -8.65 19.85 38.02
CA TYR A 604 -9.25 21.18 38.01
C TYR A 604 -10.77 21.06 37.96
N ARG A 605 -11.49 22.00 38.60
CA ARG A 605 -12.95 22.12 38.47
C ARG A 605 -13.31 23.48 37.89
N VAL A 606 -14.42 23.55 37.15
CA VAL A 606 -15.00 24.81 36.69
C VAL A 606 -15.84 25.42 37.80
N PHE A 607 -15.66 26.71 38.07
CA PHE A 607 -16.46 27.43 39.07
C PHE A 607 -17.18 28.67 38.48
N THR A 608 -16.78 29.13 37.30
CA THR A 608 -17.39 30.26 36.59
C THR A 608 -17.55 29.96 35.09
N VAL A 609 -18.64 30.41 34.48
CA VAL A 609 -18.94 30.34 33.04
C VAL A 609 -19.34 31.74 32.55
N ASN A 610 -18.64 32.28 31.55
CA ASN A 610 -18.81 33.62 30.98
C ASN A 610 -18.92 34.74 32.05
N GLY A 611 -18.12 34.66 33.12
CA GLY A 611 -18.12 35.63 34.22
C GLY A 611 -19.23 35.45 35.27
N VAL A 612 -20.03 34.38 35.20
CA VAL A 612 -21.08 34.05 36.17
C VAL A 612 -20.75 32.73 36.89
N SER A 613 -20.89 32.72 38.22
CA SER A 613 -20.63 31.52 39.04
C SER A 613 -21.53 30.35 38.64
N LEU A 614 -20.93 29.17 38.45
CA LEU A 614 -21.63 27.94 38.08
C LEU A 614 -22.66 27.52 39.14
N ASP A 615 -22.37 27.71 40.43
CA ASP A 615 -23.32 27.44 41.52
C ASP A 615 -24.55 28.37 41.46
N ALA A 616 -24.37 29.61 41.01
CA ALA A 616 -25.48 30.55 40.80
C ALA A 616 -26.35 30.18 39.59
N LEU A 617 -25.74 29.62 38.53
CA LEU A 617 -26.45 29.08 37.37
C LEU A 617 -27.27 27.84 37.76
N LEU A 618 -26.66 26.90 38.49
CA LEU A 618 -27.31 25.67 38.96
C LEU A 618 -28.48 25.92 39.91
N LYS A 619 -28.34 26.91 40.81
CA LYS A 619 -29.41 27.31 41.75
C LYS A 619 -30.46 28.23 41.11
N GLY A 620 -30.36 28.53 39.81
CA GLY A 620 -31.28 29.42 39.09
C GLY A 620 -31.28 30.87 39.56
N LYS A 621 -30.23 31.31 40.28
CA LYS A 621 -30.15 32.67 40.86
C LYS A 621 -29.66 33.71 39.86
N LYS A 622 -28.98 33.29 38.79
CA LYS A 622 -28.50 34.12 37.68
C LYS A 622 -28.61 33.32 36.38
N GLU A 623 -28.81 34.02 35.27
CA GLU A 623 -28.80 33.41 33.93
C GLU A 623 -27.45 33.63 33.23
N LYS A 624 -27.11 32.72 32.33
CA LYS A 624 -25.89 32.79 31.52
C LYS A 624 -26.01 33.95 30.52
N PRO A 625 -25.09 34.93 30.51
CA PRO A 625 -25.07 35.97 29.51
C PRO A 625 -24.81 35.34 28.13
N ARG A 626 -25.72 35.56 27.18
CA ARG A 626 -25.56 35.14 25.78
C ARG A 626 -24.68 36.17 25.08
N ARG A 627 -23.59 35.71 24.47
CA ARG A 627 -22.65 36.54 23.72
C ARG A 627 -22.86 36.39 22.22
#